data_AF-L9KN07-F1
#
_entry.id   AF-L9KN07-F1
#
_cell.length_a   1.000
_cell.length_b   1.000
_cell.length_c   1.000
_cell.angle_alpha   90.00
_cell.angle_beta   90.00
_cell.angle_gamma   90.00
#
_symmetry.space_group_name_H-M   'P 1'
#
loop_
_entity.id
_entity.type
_entity.pdbx_description
1 polymer ?
#
loop_
_entity_poly.entity_id
_entity_poly.type
_entity_poly.pdbx_seq_one_letter_code
_entity_poly.pdbx_strand_id
1 'polypeptide(L)'
;MITLKDWRMTVVGQLEGLIQPDDLMNQLTFIMDANQIYLVSEHLEREERNLTRELRQQQNEAYLASLRAAQEKERKKREEWEQKPWKEEEVQQQKLAEERRRRNLQEERKRKLECLPPEPSPDDPESDKIIFKLPSDSRVERRFHFSQSLTVIHDFLFSLKESPEKFPVEANFPKQVLPCIPSEE
;
A
#
# COMPACT_ATOMS: atom_id res chain seq x y z
N MET A 1 -2.88 -69.83 -25.75
CA MET A 1 -3.32 -68.47 -25.34
C MET A 1 -3.07 -68.29 -23.84
N ILE A 2 -2.57 -67.13 -23.40
CA ILE A 2 -2.27 -66.86 -21.98
C ILE A 2 -3.04 -65.61 -21.56
N THR A 3 -3.74 -65.65 -20.43
CA THR A 3 -4.41 -64.46 -19.84
C THR A 3 -4.05 -64.34 -18.36
N LEU A 4 -4.24 -63.15 -17.80
CA LEU A 4 -4.04 -62.91 -16.38
C LEU A 4 -5.34 -63.28 -15.63
N LYS A 5 -5.30 -64.33 -14.81
CA LYS A 5 -6.41 -64.78 -13.97
C LYS A 5 -5.93 -64.84 -12.53
N ASP A 6 -6.66 -64.24 -11.60
CA ASP A 6 -6.32 -64.18 -10.16
C ASP A 6 -4.86 -63.74 -9.90
N TRP A 7 -4.44 -62.67 -10.61
CA TRP A 7 -3.09 -62.09 -10.54
C TRP A 7 -1.93 -63.01 -10.96
N ARG A 8 -2.23 -64.10 -11.68
CA ARG A 8 -1.23 -65.02 -12.23
C ARG A 8 -1.44 -65.19 -13.73
N MET A 9 -0.33 -65.21 -14.48
CA MET A 9 -0.38 -65.56 -15.91
C MET A 9 -0.76 -67.05 -16.03
N THR A 10 -1.90 -67.30 -16.65
CA THR A 10 -2.47 -68.65 -16.80
C THR A 10 -2.65 -68.97 -18.28
N VAL A 11 -2.20 -70.15 -18.70
CA VAL A 11 -2.45 -70.66 -20.06
C VAL A 11 -3.92 -71.08 -20.13
N VAL A 12 -4.68 -70.51 -21.05
CA VAL A 12 -6.14 -70.71 -21.15
C VAL A 12 -6.58 -71.56 -22.33
N GLY A 13 -5.62 -71.98 -23.14
CA GLY A 13 -5.87 -72.87 -24.26
C GLY A 13 -4.55 -73.32 -24.89
N GLN A 14 -4.42 -74.63 -25.06
CA GLN A 14 -3.35 -75.29 -25.78
C GLN A 14 -4.02 -76.16 -26.85
N LEU A 15 -3.66 -75.94 -28.10
CA LEU A 15 -4.21 -76.65 -29.26
C LEU A 15 -3.03 -77.27 -29.99
N GLU A 16 -2.99 -78.59 -30.07
CA GLU A 16 -1.91 -79.36 -30.71
C GLU A 16 -2.51 -80.43 -31.63
N GLY A 17 -1.92 -80.63 -32.81
CA GLY A 17 -2.30 -81.68 -33.77
C GLY A 17 -2.90 -81.17 -35.09
N LEU A 18 -3.27 -82.12 -35.96
CA LEU A 18 -3.92 -81.86 -37.26
C LEU A 18 -5.43 -81.65 -37.03
N ILE A 19 -5.85 -80.39 -36.94
CA ILE A 19 -7.24 -79.98 -36.71
C ILE A 19 -7.79 -79.33 -37.98
N GLN A 20 -9.05 -79.62 -38.34
CA GLN A 20 -9.73 -78.95 -39.45
C GLN A 20 -9.92 -77.45 -39.13
N PRO A 21 -9.81 -76.55 -40.12
CA PRO A 21 -9.82 -75.11 -39.89
C PRO A 21 -11.09 -74.62 -39.17
N ASP A 22 -12.25 -75.20 -39.47
CA ASP A 22 -13.51 -74.83 -38.84
C ASP A 22 -13.57 -75.22 -37.35
N ASP A 23 -13.05 -76.40 -37.00
CA ASP A 23 -12.98 -76.87 -35.61
C ASP A 23 -12.00 -76.04 -34.78
N LEU A 24 -10.88 -75.63 -35.39
CA LEU A 24 -9.90 -74.75 -34.76
C LEU A 24 -10.54 -73.38 -34.42
N MET A 25 -11.28 -72.80 -35.36
CA MET A 25 -11.97 -71.53 -35.16
C MET A 25 -13.02 -71.64 -34.06
N ASN A 26 -13.84 -72.69 -34.07
CA ASN A 26 -14.86 -72.91 -33.04
C ASN A 26 -14.24 -73.05 -31.64
N GLN A 27 -13.13 -73.78 -31.51
CA GLN A 27 -12.44 -73.92 -30.23
C GLN A 27 -11.78 -72.62 -29.75
N LEU A 28 -11.18 -71.84 -30.66
CA LEU A 28 -10.63 -70.53 -30.33
C LEU A 28 -11.72 -69.55 -29.90
N THR A 29 -12.84 -69.49 -30.61
CA THR A 29 -13.98 -68.63 -30.26
C THR A 29 -14.55 -69.02 -28.90
N PHE A 30 -14.72 -70.31 -28.61
CA PHE A 30 -15.17 -70.76 -27.29
C PHE A 30 -14.20 -70.34 -26.16
N ILE A 31 -12.89 -70.50 -26.37
CA ILE A 31 -11.88 -70.08 -25.39
C ILE A 31 -11.90 -68.55 -25.23
N MET A 32 -12.10 -67.79 -26.29
CA MET A 32 -12.19 -66.32 -26.22
C MET A 32 -13.44 -65.87 -25.45
N ASP A 33 -14.60 -66.41 -25.80
CA ASP A 33 -15.89 -66.06 -25.16
C ASP A 33 -15.88 -66.40 -23.67
N ALA A 34 -15.31 -67.55 -23.29
CA ALA A 34 -15.17 -67.96 -21.89
C ALA A 34 -14.27 -67.01 -21.07
N ASN A 35 -13.32 -66.32 -21.72
CA ASN A 35 -12.36 -65.46 -21.03
C ASN A 35 -12.67 -63.97 -21.12
N GLN A 36 -13.55 -63.56 -22.03
CA GLN A 36 -13.94 -62.17 -22.21
C GLN A 36 -14.49 -61.56 -20.91
N ILE A 37 -15.23 -62.35 -20.12
CA ILE A 37 -15.79 -61.92 -18.83
C ILE A 37 -14.68 -61.47 -17.86
N TYR A 38 -13.58 -62.23 -17.77
CA TYR A 38 -12.46 -61.90 -16.89
C TYR A 38 -11.71 -60.65 -17.36
N LEU A 39 -11.54 -60.48 -18.67
CA LEU A 39 -10.91 -59.28 -19.22
C LEU A 39 -11.77 -58.04 -18.94
N VAL A 40 -13.07 -58.12 -19.18
CA VAL A 40 -14.01 -57.03 -18.91
C VAL A 40 -14.05 -56.68 -17.43
N SER A 41 -14.11 -57.67 -16.53
CA SER A 41 -14.08 -57.40 -15.08
C SER A 41 -12.77 -56.74 -14.66
N GLU A 42 -11.64 -57.16 -15.19
CA GLU A 42 -10.34 -56.58 -14.85
C GLU A 42 -10.20 -55.14 -15.36
N HIS A 43 -10.72 -54.85 -16.56
CA HIS A 43 -10.79 -53.49 -17.09
C HIS A 43 -11.65 -52.59 -16.19
N LEU A 44 -12.85 -53.05 -15.81
CA LEU A 44 -13.73 -52.31 -14.92
C LEU A 44 -13.07 -52.04 -13.56
N GLU A 45 -12.46 -53.04 -12.93
CA GLU A 45 -11.77 -52.84 -11.66
C GLU A 45 -10.60 -51.86 -11.76
N ARG A 46 -9.85 -51.87 -12.88
CA ARG A 46 -8.78 -50.89 -13.10
C ARG A 46 -9.34 -49.48 -13.24
N GLU A 47 -10.43 -49.32 -14.00
CA GLU A 47 -11.11 -48.04 -14.17
C GLU A 47 -11.64 -47.52 -12.83
N GLU A 48 -12.31 -48.34 -12.03
CA GLU A 48 -12.79 -47.96 -10.70
C GLU A 48 -11.65 -47.53 -9.77
N ARG A 49 -10.52 -48.26 -9.78
CA ARG A 49 -9.33 -47.90 -9.00
C ARG A 49 -8.74 -46.58 -9.47
N ASN A 50 -8.69 -46.33 -10.77
CA ASN A 50 -8.20 -45.07 -11.33
C ASN A 50 -9.12 -43.91 -10.97
N LEU A 51 -10.43 -44.05 -11.17
CA LEU A 51 -11.43 -43.04 -10.79
C LEU A 51 -11.37 -42.72 -9.30
N THR A 52 -11.21 -43.73 -8.44
CA THR A 52 -11.08 -43.53 -6.99
C THR A 52 -9.80 -42.75 -6.65
N ARG A 53 -8.68 -43.02 -7.34
CA ARG A 53 -7.42 -42.29 -7.16
C ARG A 53 -7.56 -40.84 -7.62
N GLU A 54 -8.12 -40.62 -8.80
CA GLU A 54 -8.35 -39.28 -9.35
C GLU A 54 -9.25 -38.44 -8.46
N LEU A 55 -10.36 -39.02 -7.95
CA LEU A 55 -11.27 -38.32 -7.06
C LEU A 55 -10.57 -37.88 -5.75
N ARG A 56 -9.77 -38.77 -5.16
CA ARG A 56 -8.97 -38.43 -3.97
C ARG A 56 -7.93 -37.36 -4.27
N GLN A 57 -7.29 -37.43 -5.43
CA GLN A 57 -6.33 -36.43 -5.84
C GLN A 57 -6.99 -35.05 -5.99
N GLN A 58 -8.14 -34.98 -6.66
CA GLN A 58 -8.90 -33.73 -6.81
C GLN A 58 -9.34 -33.16 -5.45
N GLN A 59 -9.82 -34.01 -4.54
CA GLN A 59 -10.18 -33.58 -3.18
C GLN A 59 -8.97 -33.04 -2.41
N ASN A 60 -7.83 -33.72 -2.50
CA ASN A 60 -6.59 -33.28 -1.86
C ASN A 60 -6.11 -31.96 -2.44
N GLU A 61 -6.14 -31.79 -3.76
CA GLU A 61 -5.75 -30.54 -4.44
C GLU A 61 -6.66 -29.38 -4.01
N ALA A 62 -7.99 -29.60 -3.99
CA ALA A 62 -8.96 -28.61 -3.52
C ALA A 62 -8.74 -28.25 -2.04
N TYR A 63 -8.48 -29.25 -1.19
CA TYR A 63 -8.18 -29.03 0.23
C TYR A 63 -6.91 -28.21 0.43
N LEU A 64 -5.82 -28.56 -0.26
CA LEU A 64 -4.55 -27.84 -0.20
C LEU A 64 -4.66 -26.41 -0.76
N ALA A 65 -5.48 -26.20 -1.80
CA ALA A 65 -5.76 -24.86 -2.31
C ALA A 65 -6.52 -24.00 -1.29
N SER A 66 -7.56 -24.56 -0.67
CA SER A 66 -8.33 -23.89 0.39
C SER A 66 -7.45 -23.55 1.60
N LEU A 67 -6.59 -24.48 2.02
CA LEU A 67 -5.66 -24.28 3.12
C LEU A 67 -4.68 -23.13 2.84
N ARG A 68 -4.10 -23.09 1.64
CA ARG A 68 -3.21 -22.00 1.22
C ARG A 68 -3.93 -20.64 1.21
N ALA A 69 -5.15 -20.60 0.67
CA ALA A 69 -5.94 -19.36 0.66
C ALA A 69 -6.27 -18.87 2.09
N ALA A 70 -6.58 -19.78 3.01
CA ALA A 70 -6.82 -19.44 4.41
C ALA A 70 -5.54 -18.89 5.08
N GLN A 71 -4.39 -19.54 4.87
CA GLN A 71 -3.10 -19.10 5.39
C GLN A 71 -2.70 -17.72 4.85
N GLU A 72 -2.83 -17.48 3.54
CA GLU A 72 -2.54 -16.17 2.95
C GLU A 72 -3.45 -15.07 3.48
N LYS A 73 -4.74 -15.37 3.66
CA LYS A 73 -5.69 -14.41 4.24
C LYS A 73 -5.34 -14.08 5.69
N GLU A 74 -4.95 -15.08 6.48
CA GLU A 74 -4.52 -14.85 7.86
C GLU A 74 -3.23 -14.02 7.92
N ARG A 75 -2.25 -14.32 7.06
CA ARG A 75 -1.01 -13.53 6.95
C ARG A 75 -1.29 -12.07 6.58
N LYS A 76 -2.07 -11.83 5.53
CA LYS A 76 -2.47 -10.47 5.12
C LYS A 76 -3.20 -9.73 6.25
N LYS A 77 -4.11 -10.42 6.93
CA LYS A 77 -4.82 -9.86 8.08
C LYS A 77 -3.82 -9.49 9.19
N ARG A 78 -2.87 -10.35 9.52
CA ARG A 78 -1.84 -10.06 10.54
C ARG A 78 -0.99 -8.86 10.15
N GLU A 79 -0.49 -8.82 8.91
CA GLU A 79 0.30 -7.71 8.37
C GLU A 79 -0.50 -6.39 8.39
N GLU A 80 -1.78 -6.40 8.04
CA GLU A 80 -2.66 -5.22 8.14
C GLU A 80 -2.89 -4.79 9.58
N TRP A 81 -3.10 -5.73 10.51
CA TRP A 81 -3.25 -5.43 11.93
C TRP A 81 -1.98 -4.84 12.54
N GLU A 82 -0.81 -5.32 12.12
CA GLU A 82 0.48 -4.78 12.56
C GLU A 82 0.76 -3.40 11.95
N GLN A 83 0.37 -3.14 10.70
CA GLN A 83 0.60 -1.83 10.05
C GLN A 83 -0.34 -0.71 10.50
N LYS A 84 -1.55 -1.02 10.96
CA LYS A 84 -2.52 -0.02 11.44
C LYS A 84 -1.97 0.89 12.55
N PRO A 85 -1.39 0.38 13.65
CA PRO A 85 -0.88 1.23 14.73
C PRO A 85 0.25 2.15 14.25
N TRP A 86 1.19 1.66 13.42
CA TRP A 86 2.27 2.50 12.90
C TRP A 86 1.74 3.67 12.07
N LYS A 87 0.76 3.43 11.19
CA LYS A 87 0.14 4.51 10.39
C LYS A 87 -0.64 5.49 11.25
N GLU A 88 -1.35 5.01 12.26
CA GLU A 88 -2.07 5.87 13.21
C GLU A 88 -1.09 6.72 14.04
N GLU A 89 -0.01 6.13 14.54
CA GLU A 89 1.05 6.83 15.27
C GLU A 89 1.75 7.88 14.41
N GLU A 90 2.12 7.56 13.16
CA GLU A 90 2.72 8.54 12.24
C GLU A 90 1.78 9.72 11.99
N VAL A 91 0.49 9.48 11.76
CA VAL A 91 -0.50 10.55 11.56
C VAL A 91 -0.65 11.39 12.84
N GLN A 92 -0.67 10.77 14.02
CA GLN A 92 -0.74 11.51 15.29
C GLN A 92 0.52 12.32 15.55
N GLN A 93 1.71 11.77 15.27
CA GLN A 93 2.97 12.49 15.39
C GLN A 93 3.07 13.66 14.43
N GLN A 94 2.62 13.50 13.18
CA GLN A 94 2.56 14.59 12.21
C GLN A 94 1.61 15.70 12.68
N LYS A 95 0.41 15.36 13.16
CA LYS A 95 -0.53 16.33 13.73
C LYS A 95 0.05 17.07 14.93
N LEU A 96 0.70 16.35 15.85
CA LEU A 96 1.33 16.94 17.02
C LEU A 96 2.50 17.87 16.65
N ALA A 97 3.31 17.46 15.66
CA ALA A 97 4.41 18.27 15.15
C ALA A 97 3.90 19.55 14.46
N GLU A 98 2.83 19.45 13.67
CA GLU A 98 2.19 20.59 13.02
C GLU A 98 1.56 21.55 14.05
N GLU A 99 0.89 21.01 15.08
CA GLU A 99 0.38 21.82 16.18
C GLU A 99 1.51 22.53 16.94
N ARG A 100 2.63 21.85 17.23
CA ARG A 100 3.78 22.47 17.88
C ARG A 100 4.38 23.59 17.02
N ARG A 101 4.56 23.36 15.72
CA ARG A 101 5.03 24.40 14.78
C ARG A 101 4.11 25.62 14.81
N ARG A 102 2.79 25.40 14.75
CA ARG A 102 1.80 26.49 14.81
C ARG A 102 1.86 27.25 16.13
N ARG A 103 2.02 26.55 17.26
CA ARG A 103 2.15 27.19 18.58
C ARG A 103 3.43 28.00 18.69
N ASN A 104 4.57 27.43 18.28
CA ASN A 104 5.85 28.12 18.29
C ASN A 104 5.80 29.40 17.44
N LEU A 105 5.24 29.31 16.22
CA LEU A 105 5.09 30.47 15.35
C LEU A 105 4.21 31.56 15.98
N GLN A 106 3.13 31.17 16.67
CA GLN A 106 2.28 32.13 17.40
C GLN A 106 3.00 32.78 18.59
N GLU A 107 3.80 32.02 19.32
CA GLU A 107 4.62 32.54 20.43
C GLU A 107 5.70 33.50 19.92
N GLU A 108 6.38 33.17 18.83
CA GLU A 108 7.36 34.05 18.19
C GLU A 108 6.72 35.36 17.72
N ARG A 109 5.54 35.29 17.11
CA ARG A 109 4.76 36.49 16.72
C ARG A 109 4.44 37.37 17.93
N LYS A 110 4.02 36.76 19.05
CA LYS A 110 3.74 37.50 20.30
C LYS A 110 4.99 38.11 20.90
N ARG A 111 6.10 37.36 20.99
CA ARG A 111 7.38 37.86 21.50
C ARG A 111 7.88 39.04 20.68
N LYS A 112 7.82 38.93 19.34
CA LYS A 112 8.18 40.04 18.45
C LYS A 112 7.27 41.23 18.66
N LEU A 113 5.95 41.04 18.81
CA LEU A 113 5.01 42.12 19.11
C LEU A 113 5.36 42.84 20.42
N GLU A 114 5.68 42.11 21.49
CA GLU A 114 6.05 42.66 22.80
C GLU A 114 7.40 43.39 22.79
N CYS A 115 8.35 42.92 21.98
CA CYS A 115 9.66 43.56 21.82
C CYS A 115 9.62 44.82 20.94
N LEU A 116 8.48 45.15 20.30
CA LEU A 116 8.40 46.34 19.46
C LEU A 116 8.37 47.62 20.31
N PRO A 117 9.13 48.66 19.92
CA PRO A 117 9.10 49.94 20.59
C PRO A 117 7.69 50.56 20.49
N PRO A 118 7.25 51.34 21.50
CA PRO A 118 5.97 52.03 21.44
C PRO A 118 5.90 52.95 20.22
N GLU A 119 4.70 53.14 19.68
CA GLU A 119 4.50 54.07 18.55
C GLU A 119 4.84 55.51 18.98
N PRO A 120 5.68 56.23 18.22
CA PRO A 120 6.04 57.61 18.53
C PRO A 120 4.82 58.55 18.41
N SER A 121 4.85 59.64 19.18
CA SER A 121 3.76 60.61 19.26
C SER A 121 3.55 61.30 17.91
N PRO A 122 2.32 61.70 17.55
CA PRO A 122 2.08 62.39 16.30
C PRO A 122 2.81 63.74 16.15
N ASP A 123 3.24 64.32 17.26
CA ASP A 123 3.92 65.62 17.34
C ASP A 123 5.46 65.51 17.35
N ASP A 124 6.03 64.29 17.29
CA ASP A 124 7.48 64.09 17.28
C ASP A 124 8.07 64.40 15.89
N PRO A 125 8.98 65.40 15.76
CA PRO A 125 9.54 65.83 14.48
C PRO A 125 10.47 64.80 13.82
N GLU A 126 10.87 63.77 14.56
CA GLU A 126 11.77 62.71 14.11
C GLU A 126 11.04 61.36 13.87
N SER A 127 9.72 61.44 13.64
CA SER A 127 8.84 60.30 13.34
C SER A 127 8.25 60.39 11.93
N ASP A 128 8.26 59.27 11.20
CA ASP A 128 7.68 59.15 9.86
C ASP A 128 6.60 58.07 9.82
N LYS A 129 5.53 58.33 9.07
CA LYS A 129 4.42 57.38 8.86
C LYS A 129 4.71 56.49 7.66
N ILE A 130 4.80 55.17 7.89
CA ILE A 130 4.96 54.17 6.83
C ILE A 130 3.66 53.40 6.66
N ILE A 131 3.23 53.23 5.41
CA ILE A 131 2.05 52.46 5.02
C ILE A 131 2.52 51.19 4.34
N PHE A 132 2.13 50.04 4.88
CA PHE A 132 2.41 48.73 4.33
C PHE A 132 1.18 48.16 3.65
N LYS A 133 1.37 47.65 2.44
CA LYS A 133 0.35 46.90 1.72
C LYS A 133 0.63 45.40 1.90
N LEU A 134 -0.30 44.68 2.51
CA LEU A 134 -0.19 43.23 2.70
C LEU A 134 -0.73 42.46 1.49
N PRO A 135 -0.31 41.19 1.31
CA PRO A 135 -0.82 40.32 0.25
C PRO A 135 -2.31 39.96 0.39
N SER A 136 -2.89 40.14 1.58
CA SER A 136 -4.34 40.04 1.85
C SER A 136 -5.13 41.26 1.35
N ASP A 137 -4.49 42.20 0.66
CA ASP A 137 -5.01 43.52 0.24
C ASP A 137 -5.41 44.44 1.41
N SER A 138 -5.04 44.06 2.64
CA SER A 138 -5.14 44.95 3.80
C SER A 138 -3.99 45.95 3.81
N ARG A 139 -4.26 47.12 4.41
CA ARG A 139 -3.27 48.20 4.57
C ARG A 139 -3.07 48.44 6.05
N VAL A 140 -1.81 48.40 6.48
CA VAL A 140 -1.43 48.67 7.86
C VAL A 140 -0.52 49.87 7.88
N GLU A 141 -0.82 50.83 8.73
CA GLU A 141 -0.05 52.04 8.90
C GLU A 141 0.56 52.08 10.29
N ARG A 142 1.83 52.48 10.38
CA ARG A 142 2.53 52.65 11.65
C ARG A 142 3.59 53.73 11.52
N ARG A 143 3.80 54.49 12.59
CA ARG A 143 4.87 55.49 12.67
C ARG A 143 6.15 54.85 13.23
N PHE A 144 7.29 55.20 12.64
CA PHE A 144 8.62 54.76 13.09
C PHE A 144 9.50 55.98 13.31
N HIS A 145 10.42 55.89 14.25
CA HIS A 145 11.43 56.92 14.46
C HIS A 145 12.59 56.71 13.49
N PHE A 146 13.23 57.78 13.00
CA PHE A 146 14.38 57.66 12.09
C PHE A 146 15.57 56.88 12.66
N SER A 147 15.67 56.77 13.99
CA SER A 147 16.75 56.07 14.69
C SER A 147 16.51 54.57 14.83
N GLN A 148 15.31 54.08 14.46
CA GLN A 148 14.96 52.66 14.54
C GLN A 148 15.50 51.88 13.35
N SER A 149 15.94 50.65 13.60
CA SER A 149 16.48 49.75 12.57
C SER A 149 15.37 49.16 11.69
N LEU A 150 15.71 48.82 10.45
CA LEU A 150 14.83 48.13 9.51
C LEU A 150 14.33 46.76 10.03
N THR A 151 15.01 46.16 11.01
CA THR A 151 14.57 44.94 11.69
C THR A 151 13.27 45.15 12.48
N VAL A 152 13.04 46.34 13.05
CA VAL A 152 11.80 46.68 13.78
C VAL A 152 10.60 46.68 12.84
N ILE A 153 10.79 47.13 11.60
CA ILE A 153 9.76 47.10 10.55
C ILE A 153 9.43 45.65 10.19
N HIS A 154 10.44 44.81 10.00
CA HIS A 154 10.24 43.39 9.72
C HIS A 154 9.50 42.68 10.86
N ASP A 155 9.91 42.90 12.11
CA ASP A 155 9.30 42.26 13.27
C ASP A 155 7.85 42.71 13.48
N PHE A 156 7.54 43.98 13.20
CA PHE A 156 6.17 44.47 13.15
C PHE A 156 5.34 43.72 12.11
N LEU A 157 5.81 43.67 10.86
CA LEU A 157 5.11 42.97 9.79
C LEU A 157 4.95 41.48 10.09
N PHE A 158 5.95 40.84 10.70
CA PHE A 158 5.91 39.43 11.06
C PHE A 158 4.90 39.14 12.18
N SER A 159 4.71 40.09 13.12
CA SER A 159 3.73 39.94 14.21
C SER A 159 2.26 39.99 13.74
N LEU A 160 2.00 40.56 12.55
CA LEU A 160 0.65 40.60 11.98
C LEU A 160 0.16 39.19 11.65
N LYS A 161 -1.12 38.90 11.90
CA LYS A 161 -1.69 37.57 11.60
C LYS A 161 -1.73 37.26 10.11
N GLU A 162 -1.84 38.31 9.29
CA GLU A 162 -2.06 38.26 7.84
C GLU A 162 -0.77 38.20 7.04
N SER A 163 0.39 38.29 7.69
CA SER A 163 1.68 38.14 7.02
C SER A 163 2.07 36.66 6.88
N PRO A 164 2.68 36.28 5.75
CA PRO A 164 3.27 34.95 5.58
C PRO A 164 4.50 34.78 6.48
N GLU A 165 4.97 33.54 6.66
CA GLU A 165 6.13 33.23 7.50
C GLU A 165 7.45 33.79 6.96
N LYS A 166 7.58 33.90 5.63
CA LYS A 166 8.73 34.52 4.95
C LYS A 166 8.22 35.51 3.91
N PHE A 167 8.66 36.76 3.98
CA PHE A 167 8.33 37.79 2.98
C PHE A 167 9.49 38.77 2.78
N PRO A 168 9.74 39.18 1.52
CA PRO A 168 10.53 40.36 1.24
C PRO A 168 9.69 41.63 1.51
N VAL A 169 10.33 42.70 1.97
CA VAL A 169 9.70 44.03 2.10
C VAL A 169 10.20 44.88 0.94
N GLU A 170 9.29 45.47 0.17
CA GLU A 170 9.62 46.31 -0.99
C GLU A 170 9.16 47.76 -0.77
N ALA A 171 10.02 48.72 -1.12
CA ALA A 171 9.67 50.13 -1.15
C ALA A 171 8.88 50.48 -2.43
N ASN A 172 7.94 51.43 -2.35
CA ASN A 172 7.14 51.83 -3.49
C ASN A 172 7.90 52.77 -4.46
N PHE A 173 8.74 53.67 -3.93
CA PHE A 173 9.55 54.57 -4.74
C PHE A 173 10.86 55.00 -4.05
N PRO A 174 12.03 54.81 -4.68
CA PRO A 174 12.25 53.93 -5.83
C PRO A 174 11.89 52.48 -5.47
N LYS A 175 11.42 51.69 -6.45
CA LYS A 175 11.08 50.28 -6.21
C LYS A 175 12.34 49.48 -5.90
N GLN A 176 12.50 49.07 -4.66
CA GLN A 176 13.66 48.32 -4.19
C GLN A 176 13.28 47.39 -3.04
N VAL A 177 13.84 46.18 -3.02
CA VAL A 177 13.75 45.26 -1.89
C VAL A 177 14.61 45.82 -0.75
N LEU A 178 14.00 46.05 0.40
CA LEU A 178 14.68 46.52 1.59
C LEU A 178 15.39 45.34 2.27
N PRO A 179 16.65 45.51 2.74
CA PRO A 179 17.38 44.51 3.51
C PRO A 179 16.83 44.45 4.95
N CYS A 180 15.55 44.09 5.09
CA CYS A 180 14.84 43.99 6.36
C CYS A 180 14.92 42.60 6.99
N ILE A 181 15.37 41.60 6.22
CA ILE A 181 15.52 40.23 6.71
C ILE A 181 16.78 40.22 7.59
N PRO A 182 16.68 39.86 8.88
CA PRO A 182 17.88 39.59 9.66
C PRO A 182 18.61 38.46 8.94
N SER A 183 19.87 38.68 8.57
CA SER A 183 20.73 37.65 7.98
C SER A 183 20.56 36.37 8.81
N GLU A 184 20.02 35.31 8.21
CA GLU A 184 20.00 33.97 8.81
C GLU A 184 21.47 33.60 9.05
N GLU A 185 21.94 33.72 10.30
CA GLU A 185 23.03 32.88 10.83
C GLU A 185 22.46 31.52 11.22
#